data_AF-A0A550H8X2-F1
#
_entry.id   AF-A0A550H8X2-F1
#
_cell.length_a   1.000
_cell.length_b   1.000
_cell.length_c   1.000
_cell.angle_alpha   90.00
_cell.angle_beta   90.00
_cell.angle_gamma   90.00
#
_symmetry.space_group_name_H-M   'P 1'
#
loop_
_entity.id
_entity.type
_entity.pdbx_description
1 polymer ?
#
loop_
_entity_poly.entity_id
_entity_poly.type
_entity_poly.pdbx_seq_one_letter_code
_entity_poly.pdbx_strand_id
1 'polypeptide(L)'
;MSDDELTLYPWRKRVKTLPKSFKNPIVNIIRVGHVPKLASTRERIRENLGINRKPPTAYHDEKARLELKELVKGTDLYDKAMWDERDE
;
A
#
# COMPACT_ATOMS: atom_id res chain seq x y z
N MET A 1 15.10 13.29 -2.11
CA MET A 1 16.48 13.78 -2.12
C MET A 1 16.40 15.25 -2.43
N SER A 2 16.90 16.09 -1.52
CA SER A 2 17.03 17.53 -1.77
C SER A 2 18.18 17.79 -2.77
N ASP A 3 18.23 19.00 -3.30
CA ASP A 3 19.31 19.40 -4.20
C ASP A 3 20.67 19.44 -3.47
N ASP A 4 20.66 19.77 -2.17
CA ASP A 4 21.86 19.77 -1.31
C ASP A 4 22.48 18.38 -1.16
N GLU A 5 21.66 17.33 -1.02
CA GLU A 5 22.13 15.94 -0.93
C GLU A 5 22.76 15.45 -2.25
N LEU A 6 22.28 15.94 -3.40
CA LEU A 6 22.82 15.58 -4.71
C LEU A 6 24.18 16.21 -4.97
N THR A 7 24.40 17.43 -4.47
CA THR A 7 25.71 18.08 -4.50
C THR A 7 26.75 17.28 -3.71
N LEU A 8 26.37 16.73 -2.55
CA LEU A 8 27.25 15.93 -1.71
C LEU A 8 27.50 14.51 -2.29
N TYR A 9 26.51 13.94 -2.98
CA TYR A 9 26.59 12.60 -3.57
C TYR A 9 26.20 12.58 -5.07
N PRO A 10 27.06 13.11 -5.95
CA PRO A 10 26.71 13.35 -7.36
C PRO A 10 26.42 12.07 -8.17
N TRP A 11 26.83 10.91 -7.67
CA TRP A 11 26.63 9.62 -8.33
C TRP A 11 25.31 8.96 -7.94
N ARG A 12 24.59 9.49 -6.93
CA ARG A 12 23.27 8.98 -6.53
C ARG A 12 22.20 9.53 -7.47
N LYS A 13 21.31 8.64 -7.94
CA LYS A 13 20.17 9.02 -8.78
C LYS A 13 19.01 9.52 -7.92
N ARG A 14 18.28 10.54 -8.38
CA ARG A 14 17.02 10.96 -7.74
C ARG A 14 16.05 9.79 -7.65
N VAL A 15 15.57 9.52 -6.43
CA VAL A 15 14.50 8.55 -6.19
C VAL A 15 13.18 9.20 -6.61
N LYS A 16 12.70 8.82 -7.80
CA LYS A 16 11.42 9.31 -8.34
C LYS A 16 10.23 8.58 -7.73
N THR A 17 10.41 7.29 -7.44
CA THR A 17 9.35 6.39 -6.97
C THR A 17 9.80 5.62 -5.74
N LEU A 18 8.85 5.05 -5.00
CA LEU A 18 9.17 4.17 -3.89
C LEU A 18 9.84 2.88 -4.38
N PRO A 19 10.86 2.35 -3.66
CA PRO A 19 11.38 1.03 -3.94
C PRO A 19 10.27 -0.03 -3.90
N LYS A 20 10.35 -1.03 -4.79
CA LYS A 20 9.31 -2.04 -4.99
C LYS A 20 8.89 -2.76 -3.69
N SER A 21 9.85 -2.98 -2.79
CA SER A 21 9.64 -3.61 -1.48
C SER A 21 8.66 -2.83 -0.59
N PHE A 22 8.67 -1.49 -0.65
CA PHE A 22 7.75 -0.63 0.09
C PHE A 22 6.47 -0.37 -0.68
N LYS A 23 6.58 -0.26 -2.01
CA LYS A 23 5.46 0.02 -2.90
C LYS A 23 4.36 -1.04 -2.77
N ASN A 24 4.72 -2.33 -2.86
CA ASN A 24 3.74 -3.42 -2.85
C ASN A 24 2.88 -3.46 -1.56
N PRO A 25 3.46 -3.41 -0.35
CA PRO A 25 2.68 -3.28 0.89
C PRO A 25 1.76 -2.06 0.92
N ILE A 26 2.24 -0.89 0.49
CA ILE A 26 1.47 0.36 0.53
C ILE A 26 0.29 0.29 -0.45
N VAL A 27 0.52 -0.17 -1.67
CA VAL A 27 -0.52 -0.37 -2.68
C VAL A 27 -1.58 -1.37 -2.18
N ASN A 28 -1.17 -2.45 -1.52
CA ASN A 28 -2.11 -3.39 -0.92
C ASN A 28 -2.92 -2.75 0.20
N ILE A 29 -2.33 -1.95 1.08
CA ILE A 29 -3.08 -1.23 2.12
C ILE A 29 -4.13 -0.32 1.48
N ILE A 30 -3.77 0.43 0.44
CA ILE A 30 -4.68 1.36 -0.26
C ILE A 30 -5.81 0.59 -0.99
N ARG A 31 -5.49 -0.51 -1.69
CA ARG A 31 -6.45 -1.25 -2.52
C ARG A 31 -7.32 -2.23 -1.73
N VAL A 32 -6.74 -2.84 -0.71
CA VAL A 32 -7.28 -4.02 -0.03
C VAL A 32 -7.59 -3.72 1.44
N GLY A 33 -7.06 -2.63 2.02
CA GLY A 33 -7.23 -2.33 3.44
C GLY A 33 -6.38 -3.22 4.35
N HIS A 34 -5.38 -3.92 3.79
CA HIS A 34 -4.50 -4.83 4.51
C HIS A 34 -3.13 -4.98 3.83
N VAL A 35 -2.11 -5.33 4.61
CA VAL A 35 -0.71 -5.36 4.14
C VAL A 35 -0.47 -6.50 3.13
N PRO A 36 -0.75 -7.77 3.45
CA PRO A 36 -0.99 -8.79 2.44
C PRO A 36 -2.47 -9.17 2.38
N LYS A 37 -2.99 -9.38 1.16
CA LYS A 37 -4.26 -10.09 0.99
C LYS A 37 -4.14 -11.48 1.62
N LEU A 38 -5.14 -11.87 2.40
CA LEU A 38 -5.16 -13.21 3.00
C LEU A 38 -5.30 -14.27 1.91
N ALA A 39 -4.46 -15.29 1.98
CA ALA A 39 -4.60 -16.48 1.15
C ALA A 39 -5.89 -17.22 1.54
N SER A 40 -6.53 -17.86 0.56
CA SER A 40 -7.77 -18.62 0.75
C SER A 40 -7.64 -19.72 1.83
N THR A 41 -6.46 -20.32 1.96
CA THR A 41 -6.15 -21.29 3.02
C THR A 41 -6.25 -20.67 4.41
N ARG A 42 -5.73 -19.45 4.61
CA ARG A 42 -5.81 -18.74 5.90
C ARG A 42 -7.23 -18.28 6.21
N GLU A 43 -7.98 -17.86 5.20
CA GLU A 43 -9.40 -17.54 5.35
C GLU A 43 -10.20 -18.75 5.84
N ARG A 44 -9.97 -19.93 5.24
CA ARG A 44 -10.60 -21.20 5.66
C ARG A 44 -10.19 -21.63 7.06
N ILE A 45 -8.92 -21.47 7.43
CA ILE A 45 -8.46 -21.77 8.79
C ILE A 45 -9.20 -20.90 9.81
N ARG A 46 -9.41 -19.60 9.52
CA ARG A 46 -10.16 -18.71 10.42
C ARG A 46 -11.61 -19.16 10.59
N GLU A 47 -12.25 -19.54 9.48
CA GLU A 47 -13.61 -20.07 9.48
C GLU A 47 -13.72 -21.37 10.30
N ASN A 48 -12.75 -22.29 10.14
CA ASN A 48 -12.66 -23.53 10.93
C ASN A 48 -12.43 -23.27 12.43
N LEU A 49 -11.79 -22.16 12.78
CA LEU A 49 -11.60 -21.72 14.16
C LEU A 49 -12.84 -20.97 14.72
N GLY A 50 -13.91 -20.83 13.94
CA GLY A 50 -15.11 -20.09 14.33
C GLY A 50 -14.91 -18.57 14.37
N ILE A 51 -13.83 -18.06 13.78
CA ILE A 51 -13.53 -16.63 13.72
C ILE A 51 -13.91 -16.11 12.33
N ASN A 52 -14.30 -14.84 12.24
CA ASN A 52 -14.63 -14.20 10.96
C ASN A 52 -13.54 -14.46 9.91
N ARG A 53 -13.97 -14.95 8.74
CA ARG A 53 -13.13 -15.29 7.58
C ARG A 53 -12.18 -14.16 7.21
N LYS A 54 -12.65 -12.92 7.30
CA LYS A 54 -11.84 -11.71 7.14
C LYS A 54 -11.47 -11.13 8.53
N PRO A 55 -10.23 -10.67 8.75
CA PRO A 55 -9.86 -9.94 9.95
C PRO A 55 -10.70 -8.66 10.09
N PRO A 56 -10.97 -8.22 11.33
CA PRO A 56 -11.71 -6.99 11.62
C PRO A 56 -10.82 -5.75 11.37
N THR A 57 -10.41 -5.57 10.13
CA THR A 57 -9.68 -4.39 9.63
C THR A 57 -10.47 -3.79 8.47
N ALA A 58 -9.94 -2.73 7.84
CA ALA A 58 -10.48 -2.22 6.58
C ALA A 58 -10.53 -3.26 5.44
N TYR A 59 -9.94 -4.45 5.62
CA TYR A 59 -10.13 -5.61 4.73
C TYR A 59 -11.58 -6.14 4.73
N HIS A 60 -12.26 -6.02 5.87
CA HIS A 60 -13.63 -6.50 6.04
C HIS A 60 -14.67 -5.41 5.74
N ASP A 61 -14.35 -4.15 6.04
CA ASP A 61 -15.25 -3.01 5.88
C ASP A 61 -14.93 -2.22 4.60
N GLU A 62 -15.84 -2.26 3.63
CA GLU A 62 -15.71 -1.55 2.36
C GLU A 62 -15.69 -0.03 2.53
N LYS A 63 -16.45 0.51 3.50
CA LYS A 63 -16.50 1.94 3.76
C LYS A 63 -15.15 2.44 4.27
N ALA A 64 -14.58 1.75 5.27
CA ALA A 64 -13.26 2.07 5.80
C ALA A 64 -12.17 1.99 4.72
N ARG A 65 -12.28 1.04 3.78
CA ARG A 65 -11.37 0.93 2.63
C ARG A 65 -11.47 2.12 1.67
N LEU A 66 -12.68 2.60 1.40
CA LEU A 66 -12.91 3.78 0.56
C LEU A 66 -12.37 5.05 1.24
N GLU A 67 -12.64 5.23 2.53
CA GLU A 67 -12.11 6.34 3.33
C GLU A 67 -10.57 6.33 3.33
N LEU A 68 -9.93 5.17 3.48
CA LEU A 68 -8.47 5.05 3.34
C LEU A 68 -7.96 5.51 1.98
N LYS A 69 -8.66 5.14 0.89
CA LYS A 69 -8.28 5.56 -0.46
C LYS A 69 -8.41 7.07 -0.63
N GLU A 70 -9.45 7.68 -0.07
CA GLU A 70 -9.67 9.13 -0.11
C GLU A 70 -8.63 9.90 0.69
N LEU A 71 -8.32 9.45 1.92
CA LEU A 71 -7.28 10.04 2.75
C LEU A 71 -5.92 10.07 2.05
N VAL A 72 -5.57 8.98 1.35
CA VAL A 72 -4.26 8.87 0.72
C VAL A 72 -4.20 9.65 -0.59
N LYS A 73 -5.29 9.76 -1.37
CA LYS A 73 -5.33 10.50 -2.65
C LYS A 73 -4.84 11.94 -2.57
N GLY A 74 -4.99 12.62 -1.42
CA GLY A 74 -4.52 13.99 -1.21
C GLY A 74 -3.04 14.11 -0.82
N THR A 75 -2.31 12.99 -0.76
CA THR A 75 -0.93 12.96 -0.28
C THR A 75 0.04 12.57 -1.39
N ASP A 76 1.26 13.09 -1.30
CA ASP A 76 2.39 12.70 -2.17
C ASP A 76 2.73 11.20 -2.05
N LEU A 77 2.22 10.52 -1.02
CA LEU A 77 2.33 9.06 -0.88
C LEU A 77 1.54 8.34 -1.97
N TYR A 78 0.32 8.79 -2.32
CA TYR A 78 -0.45 8.19 -3.40
C TYR A 78 0.30 8.30 -4.72
N ASP A 79 0.84 9.48 -4.98
CA ASP A 79 1.60 9.76 -6.19
C ASP A 79 2.83 8.86 -6.34
N LYS A 80 3.59 8.68 -5.26
CA LYS A 80 4.79 7.83 -5.26
C LYS A 80 4.48 6.33 -5.26
N ALA A 81 3.38 5.92 -4.61
CA ALA A 81 2.99 4.52 -4.49
C ALA A 81 2.22 4.01 -5.70
N MET A 82 1.46 4.86 -6.39
CA MET A 82 0.64 4.52 -7.56
C MET A 82 1.28 5.04 -8.87
N TRP A 83 2.54 5.47 -8.82
CA TRP A 83 3.24 6.10 -9.96
C TRP A 83 3.15 5.30 -11.27
N ASP A 84 3.34 3.97 -11.21
CA ASP A 84 3.36 3.10 -12.40
C ASP A 84 1.95 2.87 -12.98
N GLU A 85 0.88 3.16 -12.22
CA GLU A 85 -0.52 2.96 -12.64
C GLU A 85 -1.10 4.21 -13.31
N ARG A 86 -0.29 5.25 -13.53
CA ARG A 86 -0.70 6.46 -14.27
C ARG A 86 -0.47 6.34 -15.78
N ASP A 87 0.35 5.38 -16.20
CA ASP A 87 0.77 5.17 -17.59
C ASP A 87 0.05 3.97 -18.26
N GLU A 88 -0.95 3.38 -17.58
CA GLU A 88 -1.91 2.39 -18.13
C GLU A 88 -3.31 3.02 -18.27
#